data_AF-A0A9E2VB59-F1
#
_entry.id   AF-A0A9E2VB59-F1
#
_cell.length_a   1.000
_cell.length_b   1.000
_cell.length_c   1.000
_cell.angle_alpha   90.00
_cell.angle_beta   90.00
_cell.angle_gamma   90.00
#
_symmetry.space_group_name_H-M   'P 1'
#
loop_
_entity.id
_entity.type
_entity.pdbx_description
1 polymer ?
#
loop_
_entity_poly.entity_id
_entity_poly.type
_entity_poly.pdbx_seq_one_letter_code
_entity_poly.pdbx_strand_id
1 'polypeptide(L)' 'MNITWYGHSCFKLQSKDVVLITDPFDKKIGLKPPFGGADIVTISHNHCGHNNFEVVKNNPFVIDGAGEYEIKKIT' A
#
# COMPACT_ATOMS: atom_id res chain seq x y z
N MET A 1 12.24 -1.37 -11.96
CA MET A 1 11.44 -0.98 -10.78
C MET A 1 10.61 0.21 -11.18
N ASN A 2 9.30 0.17 -10.93
CA ASN A 2 8.37 1.26 -11.27
C ASN A 2 7.77 1.83 -9.98
N ILE A 3 7.71 3.14 -9.89
CA ILE A 3 7.14 3.86 -8.75
C ILE A 3 6.00 4.73 -9.29
N THR A 4 4.81 4.57 -8.74
CA THR A 4 3.64 5.40 -9.05
C THR A 4 3.19 6.12 -7.80
N TRP A 5 3.00 7.43 -7.88
CA TRP A 5 2.45 8.23 -6.78
C TRP A 5 0.95 8.43 -6.99
N TYR A 6 0.15 8.07 -5.98
CA TYR A 6 -1.31 8.25 -6.00
C TYR A 6 -1.77 9.54 -5.33
N GLY A 7 -0.84 10.30 -4.73
CA GLY A 7 -1.14 11.45 -3.88
C GLY A 7 -0.96 11.10 -2.40
N HIS A 8 -0.93 12.14 -1.55
CA HIS A 8 -0.65 12.00 -0.12
C HIS A 8 0.64 11.16 0.11
N SER A 9 0.57 10.19 1.02
CA SER A 9 1.66 9.26 1.35
C SER A 9 1.54 7.91 0.62
N CYS A 10 0.69 7.84 -0.42
CA CYS A 10 0.38 6.60 -1.11
C CYS A 10 1.22 6.42 -2.38
N PHE A 11 2.09 5.42 -2.35
CA PHE A 11 2.93 5.01 -3.47
C PHE A 11 2.66 3.56 -3.80
N LYS A 12 2.71 3.24 -5.08
CA LYS A 12 2.79 1.87 -5.56
C LYS A 12 4.18 1.59 -6.09
N LEU A 13 4.83 0.62 -5.46
CA LEU A 13 6.14 0.13 -5.84
C LEU A 13 5.96 -1.20 -6.56
N GLN A 14 6.40 -1.30 -7.80
CA GLN A 14 6.36 -2.53 -8.58
C GLN A 14 7.77 -2.96 -8.95
N SER A 15 8.12 -4.18 -8.56
CA SER A 15 9.38 -4.81 -8.90
C SER A 15 9.13 -6.28 -9.23
N LYS A 16 9.47 -6.69 -10.45
CA LYS A 16 9.19 -8.05 -10.96
C LYS A 16 7.72 -8.42 -10.73
N ASP A 17 7.47 -9.48 -9.98
CA ASP A 17 6.15 -10.05 -9.68
C ASP A 17 5.62 -9.61 -8.30
N VAL A 18 6.17 -8.52 -7.74
CA VAL A 18 5.73 -7.97 -6.45
C VAL A 18 5.23 -6.54 -6.60
N VAL A 19 4.05 -6.31 -6.04
CA VAL A 19 3.42 -5.00 -5.93
C VAL A 19 3.21 -4.65 -4.46
N LEU A 20 3.77 -3.53 -4.04
CA LEU A 20 3.57 -2.95 -2.72
C LEU A 20 2.81 -1.64 -2.85
N ILE A 21 1.85 -1.38 -1.96
CA ILE A 21 1.17 -0.09 -1.81
C ILE A 21 1.39 0.46 -0.40
N THR A 22 1.83 1.70 -0.29
CA THR A 22 1.95 2.40 1.00
C THR A 22 0.70 3.21 1.29
N ASP A 23 0.33 3.35 2.57
CA ASP A 23 -0.69 4.27 3.10
C ASP A 23 -1.93 4.45 2.20
N PRO A 24 -2.67 3.38 1.87
CA PRO A 24 -3.85 3.50 1.02
C PRO A 24 -4.93 4.33 1.71
N PHE A 25 -5.63 5.14 0.92
CA PHE A 25 -6.68 6.05 1.37
C PHE A 25 -8.00 5.85 0.63
N ASP A 26 -9.09 6.38 1.19
CA ASP A 26 -10.39 6.41 0.52
C ASP A 26 -10.64 7.75 -0.19
N LYS A 27 -11.78 7.86 -0.88
CA LYS A 27 -12.16 9.10 -1.59
C LYS A 27 -12.45 10.28 -0.65
N LYS A 28 -12.58 10.09 0.67
CA LYS A 28 -13.00 11.14 1.61
C LYS A 28 -11.94 12.24 1.74
N ILE A 29 -10.68 11.94 1.42
CA ILE A 29 -9.61 12.94 1.40
C ILE A 29 -9.58 13.79 0.11
N GLY A 30 -10.52 13.57 -0.82
CA GLY A 30 -10.65 14.36 -2.06
C GLY A 30 -9.71 13.93 -3.20
N LEU A 31 -8.91 12.88 -3.02
CA LEU A 31 -8.02 12.32 -4.03
C LEU A 31 -8.58 11.03 -4.64
N LYS A 32 -8.10 10.67 -5.83
CA LYS A 32 -8.41 9.38 -6.45
C LYS A 32 -7.64 8.27 -5.72
N PRO A 33 -8.32 7.29 -5.09
CA PRO A 33 -7.67 6.22 -4.34
C PRO A 33 -6.70 5.40 -5.21
N PRO A 34 -5.72 4.72 -4.58
CA PRO A 34 -4.97 3.68 -5.26
C PRO A 34 -5.92 2.65 -5.85
N PHE A 35 -5.61 2.17 -7.06
CA PHE A 35 -6.41 1.18 -7.76
C PHE A 35 -5.54 0.02 -8.23
N GLY A 36 -6.15 -1.17 -8.27
CA GLY A 36 -5.48 -2.41 -8.64
C GLY A 36 -5.24 -3.31 -7.41
N GLY A 37 -4.54 -4.42 -7.65
CA GLY A 37 -4.12 -5.32 -6.59
C GLY A 37 -2.71 -5.03 -6.11
N ALA A 38 -2.43 -5.40 -4.87
CA ALA A 38 -1.09 -5.44 -4.30
C ALA A 38 -0.87 -6.78 -3.59
N ASP A 39 0.38 -7.13 -3.43
CA ASP A 39 0.80 -8.26 -2.61
C ASP A 39 1.06 -7.84 -1.16
N ILE A 40 1.51 -6.60 -0.98
CA ILE A 40 1.88 -6.02 0.31
C ILE A 40 1.24 -4.65 0.44
N VAL A 41 0.71 -4.35 1.62
CA VAL A 41 0.30 -3.01 2.01
C VAL A 41 1.06 -2.61 3.27
N THR A 42 1.62 -1.39 3.31
CA THR A 42 2.17 -0.83 4.54
C THR A 42 1.29 0.30 5.05
N ILE A 43 1.08 0.36 6.36
CA ILE A 43 0.34 1.42 7.04
C ILE A 43 1.32 2.07 8.02
N SER A 44 1.70 3.32 7.75
CA SER A 44 2.65 4.05 8.60
C SER A 44 2.10 4.35 10.00
N HIS A 45 0.79 4.62 10.09
CA HIS A 45 0.07 4.84 11.34
C HIS A 45 -1.46 4.76 11.12
N ASN A 46 -2.20 4.51 12.19
CA ASN A 46 -3.66 4.37 12.12
C ASN A 46 -4.37 5.74 12.10
N HIS A 47 -4.44 6.37 10.94
CA HIS A 47 -5.16 7.63 10.72
C HIS A 47 -6.06 7.58 9.49
N CYS A 48 -7.17 8.33 9.52
CA CYS A 48 -8.09 8.49 8.41
C CYS A 48 -7.34 9.12 7.22
N GLY A 49 -7.05 8.33 6.20
CA GLY A 49 -6.21 8.73 5.06
C GLY A 49 -4.91 7.94 4.90
N HIS A 50 -4.60 7.01 5.81
CA HIS A 50 -3.39 6.17 5.74
C HIS A 50 -3.65 4.67 5.94
N ASN A 51 -4.83 4.28 6.43
CA ASN A 51 -5.10 2.93 6.91
C ASN A 51 -6.14 2.15 6.08
N ASN A 52 -6.56 2.67 4.93
CA ASN A 52 -7.69 2.12 4.20
C ASN A 52 -7.25 1.02 3.23
N PHE A 53 -6.73 -0.10 3.75
CA PHE A 53 -6.21 -1.19 2.90
C PHE A 53 -7.30 -1.95 2.13
N GLU A 54 -8.57 -1.84 2.55
CA GLU A 54 -9.71 -2.53 1.91
C GLU A 54 -9.96 -2.13 0.44
N VAL A 55 -9.49 -0.96 0.01
CA VAL A 55 -9.61 -0.56 -1.41
C VAL A 55 -8.61 -1.29 -2.32
N VAL A 56 -7.61 -1.95 -1.73
CA VAL A 56 -6.57 -2.68 -2.44
C VAL A 56 -7.03 -4.12 -2.69
N LYS A 57 -6.98 -4.56 -3.97
CA LYS A 57 -7.41 -5.92 -4.35
C LYS A 57 -6.33 -6.97 -4.05
N ASN A 58 -6.69 -8.24 -4.18
CA ASN A 58 -5.84 -9.44 -4.08
C ASN A 58 -5.41 -9.86 -2.67
N ASN A 59 -6.12 -9.41 -1.63
CA ASN A 59 -5.87 -9.79 -0.23
C ASN A 59 -4.39 -9.61 0.17
N PRO A 60 -3.90 -8.35 0.18
CA PRO A 60 -2.50 -8.08 0.46
C PRO A 60 -2.11 -8.47 1.88
N PHE A 61 -0.83 -8.79 2.08
CA PHE A 61 -0.26 -8.86 3.42
C PHE A 61 -0.12 -7.44 3.97
N VAL A 62 -0.76 -7.14 5.11
CA VAL A 62 -0.75 -5.82 5.73
C VAL A 62 0.35 -5.74 6.79
N ILE A 63 1.22 -4.74 6.67
CA ILE A 63 2.24 -4.39 7.65
C ILE A 63 1.83 -3.06 8.28
N ASP A 64 1.42 -3.09 9.55
CA ASP A 64 0.97 -1.92 10.33
C ASP A 64 1.75 -1.76 11.64
N GLY A 65 2.87 -2.49 11.78
CA GLY A 65 3.74 -2.48 12.95
C GLY A 65 5.21 -2.46 12.57
N ALA A 66 6.05 -2.08 13.53
CA ALA A 66 7.49 -2.15 13.39
C ALA A 66 7.96 -3.61 13.45
N GLY A 67 8.96 -3.94 12.63
CA GLY A 67 9.56 -5.26 12.58
C GLY A 67 10.31 -5.50 11.27
N GLU A 68 10.99 -6.63 11.19
CA GLU A 68 11.54 -7.15 9.94
C GLU A 68 10.55 -8.14 9.35
N TYR A 69 10.26 -7.99 8.05
CA TYR A 69 9.30 -8.81 7.33
C TYR A 69 9.94 -9.32 6.05
N GLU A 70 9.98 -10.64 5.86
CA GLU A 70 10.38 -11.23 4.58
C GLU A 70 9.16 -11.77 3.85
N ILE A 71 8.79 -11.14 2.73
CA ILE A 71 7.62 -11.50 1.93
C ILE A 71 8.04 -11.65 0.47
N LYS A 72 7.77 -12.81 -0.12
CA LYS A 72 8.16 -13.14 -1.51
C LYS A 72 9.67 -12.92 -1.80
N LYS A 73 10.54 -13.20 -0.83
CA LYS A 73 12.01 -12.98 -0.90
C LYS A 73 12.40 -11.51 -1.04
N ILE A 74 11.53 -10.61 -0.60
CA ILE A 74 11.85 -9.20 -0.34
C ILE A 74 11.95 -9.06 1.16
N THR A 75 13.07 -8.51 1.63
CA THR A 75 13.37 -8.20 3.03
C THR A 75 13.34 -6.70 3.23
#